data_AF-A0A8X7TYQ9-F1
#
_entry.id   AF-A0A8X7TYQ9-F1
#
_cell.length_a   1.000
_cell.length_b   1.000
_cell.length_c   1.000
_cell.angle_alpha   90.00
_cell.angle_beta   90.00
_cell.angle_gamma   90.00
#
_symmetry.space_group_name_H-M   'P 1'
#
loop_
_entity.id
_entity.type
_entity.pdbx_description
1 polymer ?
#
loop_
_entity_poly.entity_id
_entity_poly.type
_entity_poly.pdbx_seq_one_letter_code
_entity_poly.pdbx_strand_id
1 'polypeptide(L)'
;MLLMNMDNEFDPFDAMSTPLYQTATFKQPSAIENGPYDYTRSGNPTRDALESLLAKLDKADRAFCFTSGMAALAAVTHLLKTGNLRNWPLSLEILGLVLVYLNFMIYTVAQTDYYLKLFQDLALLFSNVLRYIRLHLYSHLLKFSRLAKELYFLQNSEGSGLAPFDCWLCLRGIKTMALRVEKQQENTRKIAMYLSSHPRVKKVYYAGLPDHPGHHLHFSQAKGAGSVFSFITGSVALSKHLVETTKYFSIAVSFGSVKSLISMPCFMSHASIPAAVRQARGLTEDLVRISAGIEDANDLISDLDIAFKTGPI
;
A
#
# COMPACT_ATOMS: atom_id res chain seq x y z
N MET A 1 2.16 -19.63 6.13
CA MET A 1 1.62 -19.97 7.47
C MET A 1 1.09 -18.72 8.18
N LEU A 2 1.92 -17.76 8.61
CA LEU A 2 1.53 -16.61 9.45
C LEU A 2 0.23 -15.88 9.05
N LEU A 3 -0.02 -15.63 7.74
CA LEU A 3 -1.23 -14.95 7.25
C LEU A 3 -2.58 -15.62 7.62
N MET A 4 -2.57 -16.89 8.00
CA MET A 4 -3.77 -17.62 8.43
C MET A 4 -3.84 -17.80 9.96
N ASN A 5 -2.76 -17.53 10.69
CA ASN A 5 -2.73 -17.70 12.14
C ASN A 5 -3.30 -16.46 12.83
N MET A 6 -4.26 -16.66 13.72
CA MET A 6 -5.06 -15.62 14.35
C MET A 6 -5.05 -15.84 15.86
N ASP A 7 -4.05 -15.27 16.55
CA ASP A 7 -3.85 -15.45 17.99
C ASP A 7 -4.89 -14.64 18.80
N ASN A 8 -6.14 -15.12 18.82
CA ASN A 8 -7.29 -14.49 19.46
C ASN A 8 -7.48 -14.98 20.92
N GLU A 9 -6.43 -14.95 21.74
CA GLU A 9 -6.44 -15.49 23.13
C GLU A 9 -7.53 -14.90 24.07
N PHE A 10 -8.23 -13.85 23.64
CA PHE A 10 -9.35 -13.24 24.36
C PHE A 10 -10.71 -13.91 24.10
N ASP A 11 -10.85 -14.78 23.09
CA ASP A 11 -12.13 -15.32 22.62
C ASP A 11 -12.45 -16.66 23.31
N PRO A 12 -13.45 -16.73 24.21
CA PRO A 12 -13.77 -17.94 24.97
C PRO A 12 -14.46 -19.04 24.12
N PHE A 13 -14.67 -18.82 22.83
CA PHE A 13 -15.30 -19.77 21.90
C PHE A 13 -14.39 -20.21 20.74
N ASP A 14 -13.11 -19.84 20.75
CA ASP A 14 -12.11 -20.20 19.71
C ASP A 14 -12.61 -19.96 18.27
N ALA A 15 -13.26 -18.82 18.00
CA ALA A 15 -13.90 -18.60 16.71
C ALA A 15 -12.85 -18.48 15.58
N MET A 16 -13.06 -19.25 14.50
CA MET A 16 -12.22 -19.29 13.29
C MET A 16 -12.02 -17.93 12.59
N SER A 17 -12.76 -16.90 12.99
CA SER A 17 -12.49 -15.50 12.68
C SER A 17 -12.68 -14.65 13.92
N THR A 18 -11.73 -13.74 14.18
CA THR A 18 -11.75 -12.75 15.26
C THR A 18 -13.14 -12.12 15.43
N PRO A 19 -13.74 -12.17 16.63
CA PRO A 19 -14.99 -11.49 16.93
C PRO A 19 -14.94 -9.99 16.67
N LEU A 20 -16.03 -9.43 16.16
CA LEU A 20 -16.16 -8.01 15.86
C LEU A 20 -16.66 -7.23 17.08
N TYR A 21 -15.77 -6.50 17.75
CA TYR A 21 -16.11 -5.62 18.88
C TYR A 21 -16.64 -4.26 18.39
N GLN A 22 -17.83 -4.26 17.78
CA GLN A 22 -18.55 -3.07 17.34
C GLN A 22 -19.19 -2.30 18.51
N THR A 23 -18.37 -1.87 19.47
CA THR A 23 -18.74 -1.02 20.61
C THR A 23 -17.91 0.26 20.64
N ALA A 24 -18.41 1.31 21.27
CA ALA A 24 -17.66 2.53 21.58
C ALA A 24 -16.96 2.45 22.95
N THR A 25 -17.57 1.76 23.92
CA THR A 25 -17.18 1.74 25.34
C THR A 25 -17.18 0.33 25.91
N PHE A 26 -16.47 0.15 27.03
CA PHE A 26 -16.38 -1.11 27.76
C PHE A 26 -16.74 -0.89 29.23
N LYS A 27 -17.43 -1.86 29.86
CA LYS A 27 -17.78 -1.79 31.29
C LYS A 27 -16.51 -1.96 32.13
N GLN A 28 -16.24 -1.00 33.01
CA GLN A 28 -15.10 -1.08 33.94
C GLN A 28 -15.43 -1.97 35.15
N PRO A 29 -14.42 -2.65 35.75
CA PRO A 29 -14.62 -3.56 36.88
C PRO A 29 -15.05 -2.84 38.16
N SER A 30 -14.51 -1.65 38.42
CA SER A 30 -14.85 -0.80 39.57
C SER A 30 -14.83 0.69 39.19
N ALA A 31 -15.01 1.57 40.17
CA ALA A 31 -14.93 3.03 39.97
C ALA A 31 -13.49 3.58 39.95
N ILE A 32 -12.49 2.74 40.22
CA ILE A 32 -11.07 3.15 40.36
C ILE A 32 -10.09 2.27 39.58
N GLU A 33 -10.51 1.09 39.10
CA GLU A 33 -9.70 0.18 38.29
C GLU A 33 -10.22 0.16 36.85
N ASN A 34 -9.30 0.23 35.89
CA ASN A 34 -9.61 0.07 34.47
C ASN A 34 -9.54 -1.41 34.06
N GLY A 35 -10.43 -1.83 33.17
CA GLY A 35 -10.29 -3.08 32.43
C GLY A 35 -9.21 -2.99 31.34
N PRO A 36 -8.97 -4.07 30.59
CA PRO A 36 -8.02 -4.07 29.47
C PRO A 36 -8.43 -3.13 28.33
N TYR A 37 -9.72 -2.76 28.27
CA TYR A 37 -10.28 -1.80 27.33
C TYR A 37 -11.24 -0.84 28.06
N ASP A 38 -11.20 0.43 27.69
CA ASP A 38 -12.04 1.53 28.18
C ASP A 38 -12.97 2.06 27.08
N TYR A 39 -12.37 2.43 25.94
CA TYR A 39 -12.97 3.21 24.87
C TYR A 39 -12.31 2.88 23.53
N THR A 40 -13.09 2.63 22.47
CA THR A 40 -12.58 2.09 21.18
C THR A 40 -11.57 3.00 20.47
N ARG A 41 -11.51 4.30 20.80
CA ARG A 41 -10.46 5.24 20.36
C ARG A 41 -9.10 4.93 21.01
N SER A 42 -9.08 4.49 22.26
CA SER A 42 -7.88 4.10 23.02
C SER A 42 -7.35 2.72 22.61
N GLY A 43 -8.24 1.72 22.44
CA GLY A 43 -7.91 0.32 22.12
C GLY A 43 -9.18 -0.49 21.78
N ASN A 44 -9.08 -1.55 20.98
CA ASN A 44 -10.23 -2.40 20.66
C ASN A 44 -9.77 -3.81 20.23
N PRO A 45 -10.30 -4.93 20.77
CA PRO A 45 -9.80 -6.28 20.46
C PRO A 45 -9.66 -6.61 18.98
N THR A 46 -10.61 -6.13 18.14
CA THR A 46 -10.60 -6.36 16.68
C THR A 46 -9.49 -5.58 15.98
N ARG A 47 -9.13 -4.39 16.49
CA ARG A 47 -8.01 -3.58 15.98
C ARG A 47 -6.68 -4.11 16.51
N ASP A 48 -6.61 -4.43 17.79
CA ASP A 48 -5.41 -4.96 18.44
C ASP A 48 -4.98 -6.30 17.81
N ALA A 49 -5.93 -7.18 17.45
CA ALA A 49 -5.66 -8.40 16.70
C ALA A 49 -5.06 -8.13 15.30
N LEU A 50 -5.52 -7.07 14.62
CA LEU A 50 -4.94 -6.62 13.35
C LEU A 50 -3.53 -6.03 13.55
N GLU A 51 -3.37 -5.08 14.47
CA GLU A 51 -2.07 -4.46 14.79
C GLU A 51 -1.02 -5.52 15.20
N SER A 52 -1.43 -6.55 15.95
CA SER A 52 -0.58 -7.71 16.32
C SER A 52 -0.13 -8.54 15.10
N LEU A 53 -1.06 -8.92 14.22
CA LEU A 53 -0.75 -9.66 12.99
C LEU A 53 0.21 -8.88 12.07
N LEU A 54 0.03 -7.57 11.97
CA LEU A 54 0.87 -6.69 11.14
C LEU A 54 2.28 -6.53 11.71
N ALA A 55 2.41 -6.29 13.02
CA ALA A 55 3.70 -6.23 13.69
C ALA A 55 4.52 -7.53 13.47
N LYS A 56 3.85 -8.68 13.55
CA LYS A 56 4.42 -10.01 13.25
C LYS A 56 4.85 -10.15 11.78
N LEU A 57 4.08 -9.63 10.83
CA LEU A 57 4.39 -9.69 9.39
C LEU A 57 5.62 -8.85 9.00
N ASP A 58 5.75 -7.63 9.53
CA ASP A 58 6.86 -6.72 9.21
C ASP A 58 8.08 -6.86 10.13
N LYS A 59 8.00 -7.70 11.18
CA LYS A 59 8.99 -7.78 12.27
C LYS A 59 9.19 -6.43 13.00
N ALA A 60 8.09 -5.75 13.30
CA ALA A 60 8.06 -4.49 14.07
C ALA A 60 7.63 -4.73 15.52
N ASP A 61 8.02 -3.84 16.44
CA ASP A 61 7.68 -3.98 17.88
C ASP A 61 6.18 -3.74 18.15
N ARG A 62 5.54 -2.91 17.32
CA ARG A 62 4.10 -2.64 17.23
C ARG A 62 3.76 -2.26 15.78
N ALA A 63 2.47 -2.27 15.44
CA ALA A 63 1.91 -1.58 14.28
C ALA A 63 0.74 -0.70 14.74
N PHE A 64 0.24 0.18 13.86
CA PHE A 64 -0.88 1.06 14.15
C PHE A 64 -1.86 1.14 12.97
N CYS A 65 -3.16 0.98 13.27
CA CYS A 65 -4.23 0.99 12.29
C CYS A 65 -5.00 2.31 12.36
N PHE A 66 -4.99 3.06 11.26
CA PHE A 66 -5.60 4.38 11.12
C PHE A 66 -6.72 4.39 10.08
N THR A 67 -7.66 5.34 10.19
CA THR A 67 -8.80 5.52 9.29
C THR A 67 -8.43 5.65 7.80
N SER A 68 -7.25 6.19 7.48
CA SER A 68 -6.70 6.16 6.12
C SER A 68 -5.17 6.26 6.12
N GLY A 69 -4.53 5.95 4.99
CA GLY A 69 -3.09 6.18 4.80
C GLY A 69 -2.70 7.66 4.93
N MET A 70 -3.61 8.59 4.58
CA MET A 70 -3.40 10.02 4.78
C MET A 70 -3.48 10.44 6.25
N ALA A 71 -4.41 9.87 7.03
CA ALA A 71 -4.49 10.11 8.48
C ALA A 71 -3.24 9.59 9.20
N ALA A 72 -2.74 8.43 8.79
CA ALA A 72 -1.51 7.86 9.32
C ALA A 72 -0.26 8.67 8.94
N LEU A 73 -0.21 9.21 7.71
CA LEU A 73 0.83 10.16 7.30
C LEU A 73 0.76 11.46 8.10
N ALA A 74 -0.45 11.98 8.38
CA ALA A 74 -0.64 13.17 9.21
C ALA A 74 -0.09 12.95 10.64
N ALA A 75 -0.49 11.88 11.32
CA ALA A 75 0.05 11.51 12.63
C ALA A 75 1.59 11.37 12.62
N VAL A 76 2.17 10.79 11.57
CA VAL A 76 3.63 10.76 11.38
C VAL A 76 4.24 12.16 11.23
N THR A 77 3.63 13.07 10.48
CA THR A 77 4.11 14.46 10.37
C THR A 77 3.96 15.24 11.68
N HIS A 78 2.96 14.93 12.52
CA HIS A 78 2.77 15.58 13.82
C HIS A 78 3.79 15.15 14.89
N LEU A 79 4.62 14.13 14.64
CA LEU A 79 5.84 13.87 15.42
C LEU A 79 6.89 14.99 15.26
N LEU A 80 6.83 15.78 14.18
CA LEU A 80 7.81 16.82 13.88
C LEU A 80 7.50 18.09 14.68
N LYS A 81 8.35 18.39 15.67
CA LYS A 81 8.22 19.62 16.47
C LYS A 81 8.49 20.87 15.64
N THR A 82 7.67 21.89 15.84
CA THR A 82 7.80 23.22 15.25
C THR A 82 9.22 23.77 15.43
N GLY A 83 9.85 24.21 14.34
CA GLY A 83 11.21 24.77 14.33
C GLY A 83 12.33 23.80 13.94
N ASN A 84 12.16 22.48 14.07
CA ASN A 84 13.24 21.51 13.78
C ASN A 84 13.58 21.35 12.28
N LEU A 85 12.79 21.92 11.36
CA LEU A 85 12.93 21.78 9.91
C LEU A 85 14.31 22.18 9.33
N ARG A 86 15.13 22.96 10.05
CA ARG A 86 16.48 23.37 9.61
C ARG A 86 17.60 22.38 9.92
N ASN A 87 17.46 21.55 10.96
CA ASN A 87 18.55 20.72 11.51
C ASN A 87 18.25 19.22 11.38
N TRP A 88 17.27 18.86 10.56
CA TRP A 88 16.73 17.51 10.39
C TRP A 88 17.02 17.10 8.94
N PRO A 89 17.68 15.98 8.65
CA PRO A 89 18.31 15.67 7.34
C PRO A 89 17.31 15.29 6.21
N LEU A 90 16.24 16.06 6.06
CA LEU A 90 14.95 15.59 5.54
C LEU A 90 14.54 16.11 4.15
N SER A 91 15.46 16.13 3.20
CA SER A 91 15.08 16.01 1.78
C SER A 91 14.73 14.57 1.41
N LEU A 92 15.38 13.58 2.03
CA LEU A 92 15.22 12.15 1.75
C LEU A 92 14.37 11.41 2.79
N GLU A 93 14.45 11.74 4.08
CA GLU A 93 13.75 10.98 5.13
C GLU A 93 12.28 11.40 5.35
N ILE A 94 11.87 12.64 5.01
CA ILE A 94 10.44 12.99 4.89
C ILE A 94 9.87 12.32 3.64
N LEU A 95 10.68 12.26 2.58
CA LEU A 95 10.39 11.39 1.44
C LEU A 95 10.30 9.94 1.89
N GLY A 96 11.12 9.47 2.84
CA GLY A 96 11.10 8.15 3.46
C GLY A 96 9.80 7.80 4.19
N LEU A 97 9.21 8.78 4.89
CA LEU A 97 7.94 8.61 5.60
C LEU A 97 6.72 8.80 4.67
N VAL A 98 6.79 9.69 3.68
CA VAL A 98 5.86 9.69 2.53
C VAL A 98 6.03 8.40 1.70
N LEU A 99 7.22 7.82 1.69
CA LEU A 99 7.53 6.51 1.13
C LEU A 99 6.98 5.36 1.98
N VAL A 100 6.40 5.61 3.16
CA VAL A 100 5.52 4.63 3.86
C VAL A 100 4.10 4.67 3.26
N TYR A 101 3.61 5.83 2.84
CA TYR A 101 2.36 5.93 2.05
C TYR A 101 2.55 5.45 0.60
N LEU A 102 3.79 5.26 0.16
CA LEU A 102 4.18 4.57 -1.05
C LEU A 102 4.86 3.23 -0.71
N ASN A 103 4.24 2.34 0.09
CA ASN A 103 4.93 1.14 0.65
C ASN A 103 4.16 -0.20 0.75
N PHE A 104 3.87 -0.79 -0.40
CA PHE A 104 2.77 -1.76 -0.48
C PHE A 104 2.76 -2.63 -1.78
N MET A 105 2.98 -2.09 -3.00
CA MET A 105 2.95 -2.74 -4.37
C MET A 105 3.49 -4.17 -4.43
N ILE A 106 4.55 -4.38 -3.64
CA ILE A 106 5.49 -5.49 -3.70
C ILE A 106 5.20 -6.52 -2.58
N TYR A 107 4.26 -6.22 -1.68
CA TYR A 107 3.96 -7.01 -0.49
C TYR A 107 2.59 -7.70 -0.57
N THR A 108 2.42 -8.97 -0.18
CA THR A 108 3.26 -9.73 0.78
C THR A 108 3.45 -11.21 0.39
N VAL A 109 4.57 -11.53 -0.27
CA VAL A 109 5.27 -12.85 -0.20
C VAL A 109 6.81 -12.64 -0.12
N ALA A 110 7.27 -11.39 -0.16
CA ALA A 110 8.35 -11.01 -1.06
C ALA A 110 9.65 -10.50 -0.39
N GLN A 111 10.17 -11.32 0.52
CA GLN A 111 11.45 -11.23 1.27
C GLN A 111 11.40 -10.64 2.68
N THR A 112 12.39 -11.12 3.42
CA THR A 112 12.91 -10.61 4.68
C THR A 112 13.84 -9.43 4.40
N ASP A 113 13.79 -8.45 5.32
CA ASP A 113 14.84 -7.46 5.63
C ASP A 113 15.21 -6.37 4.57
N TYR A 114 15.28 -5.11 5.05
CA TYR A 114 15.76 -3.87 4.38
C TYR A 114 15.11 -3.43 3.03
N TYR A 115 13.87 -2.93 3.13
CA TYR A 115 13.30 -1.78 2.37
C TYR A 115 12.80 -1.87 0.89
N LEU A 116 11.72 -1.18 0.47
CA LEU A 116 10.27 -1.28 0.81
C LEU A 116 9.44 -0.24 -0.03
N LYS A 117 8.41 -0.66 -0.83
CA LYS A 117 7.57 0.14 -1.81
C LYS A 117 6.30 -0.64 -2.28
N LEU A 118 5.20 -0.20 -2.97
CA LEU A 118 4.45 1.05 -3.33
C LEU A 118 2.93 0.85 -3.72
N PHE A 119 1.93 0.88 -2.81
CA PHE A 119 0.48 1.08 -3.15
C PHE A 119 -0.05 2.30 -2.38
N GLN A 120 -1.10 2.91 -2.90
CA GLN A 120 -2.12 3.71 -2.18
C GLN A 120 -3.48 3.01 -2.40
N ASP A 121 -4.54 3.50 -1.77
CA ASP A 121 -5.94 3.16 -2.09
C ASP A 121 -6.40 1.69 -1.86
N LEU A 122 -5.84 1.00 -0.87
CA LEU A 122 -6.70 0.28 0.07
C LEU A 122 -6.73 1.01 1.41
N ALA A 123 -7.84 0.88 2.11
CA ALA A 123 -7.91 1.30 3.51
C ALA A 123 -6.90 0.47 4.33
N LEU A 124 -6.11 1.18 5.14
CA LEU A 124 -5.09 0.70 6.09
C LEU A 124 -3.88 -0.05 5.53
N LEU A 125 -2.70 0.33 6.04
CA LEU A 125 -1.90 -0.51 6.96
C LEU A 125 -0.63 0.26 7.37
N PHE A 126 -0.49 0.68 8.64
CA PHE A 126 0.67 1.44 9.11
C PHE A 126 1.53 0.65 10.10
N SER A 127 2.27 -0.30 9.52
CA SER A 127 3.19 -1.21 10.21
C SER A 127 4.66 -0.87 9.96
N ASN A 128 5.00 -0.41 8.75
CA ASN A 128 6.38 -0.15 8.35
C ASN A 128 6.99 1.20 8.81
N VAL A 129 6.26 2.08 9.52
CA VAL A 129 6.86 3.32 10.08
C VAL A 129 7.96 2.99 11.08
N LEU A 130 7.68 2.16 12.08
CA LEU A 130 8.66 1.82 13.12
C LEU A 130 9.87 1.08 12.51
N ARG A 131 9.65 0.26 11.47
CA ARG A 131 10.72 -0.36 10.69
C ARG A 131 11.53 0.66 9.87
N TYR A 132 10.91 1.73 9.37
CA TYR A 132 11.64 2.82 8.71
C TYR A 132 12.55 3.60 9.65
N ILE A 133 12.12 3.86 10.90
CA ILE A 133 13.04 4.43 11.89
C ILE A 133 14.11 3.39 12.33
N ARG A 134 13.77 2.09 12.35
CA ARG A 134 14.67 1.01 12.84
C ARG A 134 15.96 0.84 12.06
N LEU A 135 15.93 0.98 10.73
CA LEU A 135 17.04 0.52 9.88
C LEU A 135 17.79 1.66 9.16
N HIS A 136 17.32 2.92 9.26
CA HIS A 136 18.02 4.10 8.73
C HIS A 136 18.40 5.15 9.80
N LEU A 137 17.63 5.32 10.87
CA LEU A 137 17.65 6.58 11.64
C LEU A 137 18.53 6.56 12.91
N TYR A 138 18.71 5.42 13.58
CA TYR A 138 19.60 5.32 14.76
C TYR A 138 20.29 3.96 14.89
N SER A 139 21.63 3.97 14.92
CA SER A 139 22.49 2.82 15.22
C SER A 139 22.54 2.44 16.72
N HIS A 140 21.55 2.87 17.50
CA HIS A 140 21.48 2.67 18.95
C HIS A 140 20.12 2.13 19.36
N LEU A 141 20.12 1.03 20.12
CA LEU A 141 18.96 0.24 20.57
C LEU A 141 18.00 0.97 21.55
N LEU A 142 18.12 2.29 21.69
CA LEU A 142 17.41 3.13 22.65
C LEU A 142 16.58 4.19 21.92
N LYS A 143 15.34 3.84 21.48
CA LYS A 143 14.16 4.76 21.37
C LYS A 143 12.88 4.16 20.76
N PHE A 144 12.85 2.94 20.20
CA PHE A 144 11.65 2.41 19.53
C PHE A 144 10.38 2.38 20.40
N SER A 145 10.53 1.96 21.66
CA SER A 145 9.46 1.99 22.66
C SER A 145 8.98 3.40 23.04
N ARG A 146 9.78 4.45 22.79
CA ARG A 146 9.36 5.85 22.91
C ARG A 146 8.58 6.30 21.68
N LEU A 147 9.10 6.05 20.48
CA LEU A 147 8.43 6.43 19.23
C LEU A 147 7.07 5.75 19.09
N ALA A 148 6.95 4.47 19.49
CA ALA A 148 5.67 3.78 19.52
C ALA A 148 4.68 4.39 20.53
N LYS A 149 5.15 4.97 21.64
CA LYS A 149 4.30 5.72 22.59
C LYS A 149 3.89 7.08 22.02
N GLU A 150 4.80 7.78 21.33
CA GLU A 150 4.52 9.07 20.68
C GLU A 150 3.51 8.91 19.52
N LEU A 151 3.62 7.85 18.71
CA LEU A 151 2.62 7.51 17.68
C LEU A 151 1.27 7.07 18.27
N TYR A 152 1.28 6.22 19.30
CA TYR A 152 0.06 5.79 19.98
C TYR A 152 -0.71 6.98 20.60
N PHE A 153 0.02 7.92 21.21
CA PHE A 153 -0.55 9.16 21.73
C PHE A 153 -1.28 9.93 20.62
N LEU A 154 -0.68 10.10 19.45
CA LEU A 154 -1.30 10.80 18.32
C LEU A 154 -2.52 10.04 17.77
N GLN A 155 -2.41 8.73 17.51
CA GLN A 155 -3.54 7.88 17.06
C GLN A 155 -4.77 8.00 17.98
N ASN A 156 -4.54 8.04 19.30
CA ASN A 156 -5.57 8.16 20.32
C ASN A 156 -6.11 9.61 20.43
N SER A 157 -5.23 10.61 20.55
CA SER A 157 -5.60 12.02 20.76
C SER A 157 -6.24 12.68 19.54
N GLU A 158 -5.83 12.33 18.33
CA GLU A 158 -6.47 12.79 17.08
C GLU A 158 -7.77 12.02 16.78
N GLY A 159 -7.99 10.88 17.46
CA GLY A 159 -9.08 9.96 17.14
C GLY A 159 -8.93 9.28 15.76
N SER A 160 -7.71 9.25 15.22
CA SER A 160 -7.42 8.80 13.85
C SER A 160 -7.27 7.28 13.71
N GLY A 161 -7.34 6.52 14.82
CA GLY A 161 -7.37 5.06 14.84
C GLY A 161 -8.60 4.46 14.14
N LEU A 162 -8.46 3.28 13.53
CA LEU A 162 -9.53 2.66 12.74
C LEU A 162 -10.71 2.12 13.58
N ALA A 163 -11.92 2.22 13.04
CA ALA A 163 -13.13 1.54 13.47
C ALA A 163 -13.05 -0.02 13.42
N PRO A 164 -13.76 -0.75 14.29
CA PRO A 164 -13.64 -2.22 14.39
C PRO A 164 -14.09 -3.00 13.14
N PHE A 165 -15.14 -2.55 12.45
CA PHE A 165 -15.66 -3.24 11.25
C PHE A 165 -14.64 -3.32 10.12
N ASP A 166 -13.96 -2.21 9.85
CA ASP A 166 -12.89 -2.16 8.84
C ASP A 166 -11.68 -3.00 9.28
N CYS A 167 -11.42 -3.14 10.59
CA CYS A 167 -10.34 -3.99 11.11
C CYS A 167 -10.63 -5.45 10.76
N TRP A 168 -11.89 -5.87 10.96
CA TRP A 168 -12.38 -7.19 10.60
C TRP A 168 -12.33 -7.44 9.09
N LEU A 169 -12.65 -6.45 8.25
CA LEU A 169 -12.50 -6.55 6.79
C LEU A 169 -11.03 -6.70 6.37
N CYS A 170 -10.10 -5.94 6.98
CA CYS A 170 -8.66 -6.13 6.78
C CYS A 170 -8.20 -7.53 7.22
N LEU A 171 -8.60 -7.99 8.41
CA LEU A 171 -8.32 -9.34 8.92
C LEU A 171 -8.91 -10.47 8.06
N ARG A 172 -10.00 -10.21 7.32
CA ARG A 172 -10.55 -11.12 6.31
C ARG A 172 -9.74 -11.07 5.01
N GLY A 173 -9.42 -9.89 4.50
CA GLY A 173 -8.72 -9.70 3.23
C GLY A 173 -7.24 -10.07 3.25
N ILE A 174 -6.58 -9.95 4.40
CA ILE A 174 -5.13 -10.24 4.57
C ILE A 174 -4.82 -11.73 4.41
N LYS A 175 -5.75 -12.62 4.76
CA LYS A 175 -5.63 -14.09 4.65
C LYS A 175 -5.31 -14.56 3.23
N THR A 176 -5.83 -13.88 2.20
CA THR A 176 -5.61 -14.21 0.78
C THR A 176 -4.50 -13.38 0.12
N MET A 177 -3.82 -12.50 0.87
CA MET A 177 -2.85 -11.54 0.33
C MET A 177 -1.73 -12.19 -0.48
N ALA A 178 -1.15 -13.29 0.00
CA ALA A 178 -0.08 -14.00 -0.71
C ALA A 178 -0.53 -14.49 -2.09
N LEU A 179 -1.65 -15.23 -2.14
CA LEU A 179 -2.23 -15.79 -3.37
C LEU A 179 -2.59 -14.72 -4.38
N ARG A 180 -3.16 -13.60 -3.90
CA ARG A 180 -3.50 -12.44 -4.77
C ARG A 180 -2.24 -11.84 -5.37
N VAL A 181 -1.24 -11.51 -4.55
CA VAL A 181 -0.02 -10.83 -4.99
C VAL A 181 0.81 -11.68 -5.94
N GLU A 182 0.90 -13.00 -5.70
CA GLU A 182 1.54 -13.96 -6.60
C GLU A 182 0.90 -13.98 -7.99
N LYS A 183 -0.43 -14.18 -8.06
CA LYS A 183 -1.20 -14.20 -9.32
C LYS A 183 -1.21 -12.83 -10.02
N GLN A 184 -1.36 -11.73 -9.28
CA GLN A 184 -1.30 -10.37 -9.82
C GLN A 184 0.09 -10.06 -10.42
N GLN A 185 1.18 -10.46 -9.76
CA GLN A 185 2.54 -10.24 -10.26
C GLN A 185 2.82 -11.05 -11.52
N GLU A 186 2.38 -12.31 -11.59
CA GLU A 186 2.54 -13.14 -12.79
C GLU A 186 1.69 -12.62 -13.97
N ASN A 187 0.46 -12.15 -13.70
CA ASN A 187 -0.34 -11.42 -14.69
C ASN A 187 0.41 -10.18 -15.20
N THR A 188 0.89 -9.32 -14.29
CA THR A 188 1.65 -8.11 -14.65
C THR A 188 2.91 -8.43 -15.44
N ARG A 189 3.67 -9.48 -15.09
CA ARG A 189 4.85 -9.90 -15.86
C ARG A 189 4.49 -10.23 -17.31
N LYS A 190 3.41 -11.01 -17.54
CA LYS A 190 2.95 -11.37 -18.89
C LYS A 190 2.51 -10.13 -19.68
N ILE A 191 1.68 -9.27 -19.09
CA ILE A 191 1.16 -8.08 -19.76
C ILE A 191 2.29 -7.08 -20.06
N ALA A 192 3.23 -6.86 -19.13
CA ALA A 192 4.39 -6.00 -19.34
C ALA A 192 5.32 -6.53 -20.45
N MET A 193 5.54 -7.85 -20.54
CA MET A 193 6.32 -8.46 -21.62
C MET A 193 5.63 -8.31 -22.98
N TYR A 194 4.32 -8.55 -23.06
CA TYR A 194 3.52 -8.30 -24.27
C TYR A 194 3.67 -6.84 -24.74
N LEU A 195 3.39 -5.88 -23.85
CA LEU A 195 3.47 -4.45 -24.16
C LEU A 195 4.89 -3.99 -24.51
N SER A 196 5.93 -4.58 -23.90
CA SER A 196 7.33 -4.26 -24.20
C SER A 196 7.77 -4.73 -25.60
N SER A 197 7.01 -5.62 -26.23
CA SER A 197 7.21 -6.06 -27.62
C SER A 197 6.25 -5.39 -28.63
N HIS A 198 5.27 -4.61 -28.15
CA HIS A 198 4.16 -4.14 -28.97
C HIS A 198 4.54 -2.87 -29.76
N PRO A 199 4.37 -2.83 -31.11
CA PRO A 199 4.91 -1.75 -31.95
C PRO A 199 4.29 -0.36 -31.71
N ARG A 200 3.14 -0.29 -31.03
CA ARG A 200 2.47 0.97 -30.64
C ARG A 200 2.79 1.44 -29.22
N VAL A 201 3.73 0.78 -28.53
CA VAL A 201 4.26 1.17 -27.22
C VAL A 201 5.68 1.71 -27.40
N LYS A 202 6.01 2.84 -26.77
CA LYS A 202 7.33 3.48 -26.86
C LYS A 202 8.26 3.06 -25.72
N LYS A 203 7.70 2.78 -24.54
CA LYS A 203 8.43 2.30 -23.36
C LYS A 203 7.47 1.73 -22.32
N VAL A 204 7.90 0.67 -21.62
CA VAL A 204 7.24 0.13 -20.43
C VAL A 204 8.07 0.47 -19.19
N TYR A 205 7.40 0.74 -18.08
CA TYR A 205 7.98 1.04 -16.78
C TYR A 205 7.53 -0.02 -15.77
N TYR A 206 8.21 -1.17 -15.78
CA TYR A 206 8.00 -2.26 -14.83
C TYR A 206 9.34 -2.77 -14.31
N ALA A 207 9.52 -2.80 -12.99
CA ALA A 207 10.77 -3.25 -12.37
C ALA A 207 11.10 -4.73 -12.66
N GLY A 208 10.11 -5.54 -13.06
CA GLY A 208 10.28 -6.94 -13.43
C GLY A 208 10.81 -7.18 -14.84
N LEU A 209 10.96 -6.16 -15.69
CA LEU A 209 11.62 -6.31 -16.99
C LEU A 209 13.16 -6.20 -16.84
N PRO A 210 13.96 -7.04 -17.53
CA PRO A 210 15.43 -7.02 -17.40
C PRO A 210 16.11 -5.73 -17.88
N ASP A 211 15.47 -4.98 -18.79
CA ASP A 211 15.97 -3.71 -19.34
C ASP A 211 15.64 -2.50 -18.45
N HIS A 212 14.81 -2.68 -17.42
CA HIS A 212 14.45 -1.60 -16.50
C HIS A 212 15.70 -1.14 -15.71
N PRO A 213 16.08 0.16 -15.73
CA PRO A 213 17.34 0.62 -15.12
C PRO A 213 17.51 0.31 -13.63
N GLY A 214 16.39 0.13 -12.90
CA GLY A 214 16.39 -0.26 -11.50
C GLY A 214 16.28 -1.77 -11.23
N HIS A 215 16.26 -2.64 -12.24
CA HIS A 215 15.95 -4.07 -12.10
C HIS A 215 16.81 -4.79 -11.05
N HIS A 216 18.15 -4.73 -11.19
CA HIS A 216 19.06 -5.39 -10.25
C HIS A 216 18.93 -4.83 -8.82
N LEU A 217 18.87 -3.50 -8.68
CA LEU A 217 18.69 -2.84 -7.38
C LEU A 217 17.34 -3.18 -6.72
N HIS A 218 16.29 -3.37 -7.54
CA HIS A 218 14.98 -3.80 -7.07
C HIS A 218 15.02 -5.22 -6.52
N PHE A 219 15.57 -6.17 -7.27
CA PHE A 219 15.64 -7.57 -6.84
C PHE A 219 16.68 -7.84 -5.75
N SER A 220 17.64 -6.93 -5.51
CA SER A 220 18.50 -7.00 -4.31
C SER A 220 17.78 -6.68 -2.99
N GLN A 221 16.56 -6.12 -3.02
CA GLN A 221 15.79 -5.72 -1.83
C GLN A 221 14.31 -6.19 -1.84
N ALA A 222 13.89 -7.00 -2.82
CA ALA A 222 12.54 -7.58 -2.91
C ALA A 222 12.52 -8.87 -3.75
N LYS A 223 11.70 -9.88 -3.38
CA LYS A 223 11.50 -11.08 -4.25
C LYS A 223 10.59 -10.82 -5.47
N GLY A 224 10.05 -9.62 -5.63
CA GLY A 224 8.94 -9.38 -6.54
C GLY A 224 8.82 -7.94 -6.99
N ALA A 225 8.43 -7.73 -8.25
CA ALA A 225 8.21 -6.42 -8.86
C ALA A 225 6.78 -5.88 -8.68
N GLY A 226 5.88 -6.65 -8.07
CA GLY A 226 4.52 -6.21 -7.76
C GLY A 226 3.56 -6.24 -8.96
N SER A 227 2.38 -5.64 -8.77
CA SER A 227 1.27 -5.73 -9.73
C SER A 227 1.01 -4.48 -10.56
N VAL A 228 1.75 -3.39 -10.35
CA VAL A 228 1.54 -2.12 -11.07
C VAL A 228 2.74 -1.73 -11.91
N PHE A 229 2.41 -1.23 -13.09
CA PHE A 229 3.36 -0.70 -14.06
C PHE A 229 2.69 0.41 -14.87
N SER A 230 3.47 1.10 -15.68
CA SER A 230 2.96 2.05 -16.66
C SER A 230 3.67 1.90 -18.01
N PHE A 231 3.10 2.50 -19.05
CA PHE A 231 3.70 2.57 -20.38
C PHE A 231 3.30 3.86 -21.08
N ILE A 232 4.09 4.24 -22.09
CA ILE A 232 3.83 5.39 -22.97
C ILE A 232 3.65 4.91 -24.42
N THR A 233 2.82 5.62 -25.18
CA THR A 233 2.48 5.32 -26.59
C THR A 233 3.03 6.38 -27.55
N GLY A 234 3.35 7.57 -27.04
CA GLY A 234 3.62 8.77 -27.82
C GLY A 234 2.36 9.50 -28.31
N SER A 235 1.15 9.04 -27.95
CA SER A 235 -0.12 9.62 -28.40
C SER A 235 -1.16 9.62 -27.29
N VAL A 236 -1.51 10.82 -26.79
CA VAL A 236 -2.59 11.01 -25.81
C VAL A 236 -3.92 10.45 -26.33
N ALA A 237 -4.19 10.56 -27.64
CA ALA A 237 -5.39 10.03 -28.27
C ALA A 237 -5.43 8.48 -28.24
N LEU A 238 -4.31 7.81 -28.53
CA LEU A 238 -4.23 6.35 -28.43
C LEU A 238 -4.32 5.89 -26.98
N SER A 239 -3.57 6.53 -26.06
CA SER A 239 -3.61 6.19 -24.64
C SER A 239 -4.99 6.36 -24.02
N LYS A 240 -5.72 7.43 -24.41
CA LYS A 240 -7.13 7.62 -24.05
C LYS A 240 -8.02 6.50 -24.62
N HIS A 241 -7.87 6.20 -25.92
CA HIS A 241 -8.64 5.13 -26.57
C HIS A 241 -8.45 3.77 -25.88
N LEU A 242 -7.22 3.42 -25.50
CA LEU A 242 -6.93 2.18 -24.77
C LEU A 242 -7.70 2.14 -23.44
N VAL A 243 -7.61 3.20 -22.64
CA VAL A 243 -8.26 3.34 -21.33
C VAL A 243 -9.79 3.29 -21.43
N GLU A 244 -10.38 3.83 -22.50
CA GLU A 244 -11.83 3.87 -22.71
C GLU A 244 -12.40 2.64 -23.43
N THR A 245 -11.58 1.86 -24.16
CA THR A 245 -12.04 0.74 -25.00
C THR A 245 -11.86 -0.64 -24.35
N THR A 246 -10.90 -0.80 -23.44
CA THR A 246 -10.72 -2.05 -22.68
C THR A 246 -11.96 -2.39 -21.86
N LYS A 247 -12.49 -3.61 -22.01
CA LYS A 247 -13.68 -4.12 -21.33
C LYS A 247 -13.36 -4.82 -20.01
N TYR A 248 -12.16 -5.36 -19.86
CA TYR A 248 -11.73 -6.07 -18.66
C TYR A 248 -10.92 -5.20 -17.70
N PHE A 249 -10.44 -4.03 -18.12
CA PHE A 249 -9.83 -3.07 -17.19
C PHE A 249 -10.85 -1.99 -16.81
N SER A 250 -11.04 -1.74 -15.52
CA SER A 250 -11.92 -0.66 -15.05
C SER A 250 -11.17 0.66 -14.95
N ILE A 251 -11.76 1.75 -15.48
CA ILE A 251 -11.20 3.10 -15.38
C ILE A 251 -11.32 3.60 -13.94
N ALA A 252 -10.22 3.62 -13.20
CA ALA A 252 -10.24 3.99 -11.78
C ALA A 252 -8.90 4.53 -11.27
N VAL A 253 -8.97 5.30 -10.18
CA VAL A 253 -7.86 5.38 -9.20
C VAL A 253 -7.80 4.04 -8.42
N SER A 254 -6.93 3.91 -7.42
CA SER A 254 -6.59 2.62 -6.81
C SER A 254 -5.79 1.66 -7.69
N PHE A 255 -5.30 0.62 -7.01
CA PHE A 255 -4.43 -0.47 -7.46
C PHE A 255 -4.38 -1.56 -6.38
N GLY A 256 -4.01 -2.80 -6.76
CA GLY A 256 -3.93 -3.94 -5.83
C GLY A 256 -5.24 -4.69 -5.54
N SER A 257 -6.37 -4.20 -6.09
CA SER A 257 -7.64 -4.94 -6.12
C SER A 257 -7.53 -6.27 -6.89
N VAL A 258 -8.44 -7.21 -6.61
CA VAL A 258 -8.61 -8.44 -7.42
C VAL A 258 -9.06 -8.14 -8.85
N LYS A 259 -9.62 -6.95 -9.09
CA LYS A 259 -10.04 -6.46 -10.40
C LYS A 259 -8.90 -5.69 -11.08
N SER A 260 -8.67 -5.96 -12.36
CA SER A 260 -7.74 -5.19 -13.20
C SER A 260 -8.23 -3.76 -13.44
N LEU A 261 -7.35 -2.78 -13.23
CA LEU A 261 -7.64 -1.33 -13.35
C LEU A 261 -6.70 -0.66 -14.36
N ILE A 262 -7.21 0.34 -15.08
CA ILE A 262 -6.45 1.17 -16.03
C ILE A 262 -6.72 2.66 -15.79
N SER A 263 -5.72 3.51 -16.04
CA SER A 263 -5.79 4.94 -15.72
C SER A 263 -4.75 5.75 -16.49
N MET A 264 -5.01 7.05 -16.70
CA MET A 264 -4.00 8.02 -17.18
C MET A 264 -3.65 8.97 -16.02
N PRO A 265 -2.53 8.78 -15.29
CA PRO A 265 -2.28 9.49 -14.04
C PRO A 265 -2.35 11.01 -14.16
N CYS A 266 -1.82 11.58 -15.25
CA CYS A 266 -1.78 13.04 -15.49
C CYS A 266 -3.18 13.68 -15.63
N PHE A 267 -4.20 12.93 -16.02
CA PHE A 267 -5.59 13.38 -16.10
C PHE A 267 -6.46 12.88 -14.93
N MET A 268 -5.89 12.09 -14.02
CA MET A 268 -6.61 11.45 -12.90
C MET A 268 -5.89 11.76 -11.57
N SER A 269 -5.23 10.78 -10.95
CA SER A 269 -4.65 10.91 -9.60
C SER A 269 -3.55 11.97 -9.45
N HIS A 270 -2.94 12.40 -10.56
CA HIS A 270 -1.90 13.44 -10.60
C HIS A 270 -2.39 14.74 -11.27
N ALA A 271 -3.71 14.89 -11.51
CA ALA A 271 -4.29 16.12 -12.06
C ALA A 271 -4.05 17.35 -11.16
N SER A 272 -3.93 17.14 -9.84
CA SER A 272 -3.59 18.17 -8.85
C SER A 272 -2.12 18.61 -8.86
N ILE A 273 -1.23 17.91 -9.58
CA ILE A 273 0.17 18.30 -9.76
C ILE A 273 0.25 19.28 -10.94
N PRO A 274 0.80 20.50 -10.76
CA PRO A 274 0.92 21.49 -11.83
C PRO A 274 1.68 20.93 -13.05
N ALA A 275 1.22 21.27 -14.26
CA ALA A 275 1.74 20.69 -15.51
C ALA A 275 3.27 20.82 -15.65
N ALA A 276 3.85 21.97 -15.32
CA ALA A 276 5.31 22.17 -15.33
C ALA A 276 6.05 21.22 -14.37
N VAL A 277 5.46 20.88 -13.21
CA VAL A 277 6.03 19.90 -12.25
C VAL A 277 5.87 18.47 -12.75
N ARG A 278 4.80 18.15 -13.50
CA ARG A 278 4.66 16.86 -14.20
C ARG A 278 5.74 16.69 -15.26
N GLN A 279 5.88 17.70 -16.13
CA GLN A 279 6.87 17.73 -17.21
C GLN A 279 8.30 17.63 -16.68
N ALA A 280 8.66 18.41 -15.66
CA ALA A 280 9.98 18.37 -15.02
C ALA A 280 10.29 17.03 -14.31
N ARG A 281 9.29 16.18 -14.08
CA ARG A 281 9.42 14.83 -13.51
C ARG A 281 9.27 13.70 -14.55
N GLY A 282 9.20 14.04 -15.85
CA GLY A 282 9.04 13.05 -16.92
C GLY A 282 7.66 12.38 -16.97
N LEU A 283 6.65 12.93 -16.29
CA LEU A 283 5.27 12.45 -16.35
C LEU A 283 4.60 13.02 -17.61
N THR A 284 4.73 12.32 -18.73
CA THR A 284 4.06 12.65 -19.99
C THR A 284 2.56 12.39 -19.88
N GLU A 285 1.76 13.10 -20.67
CA GLU A 285 0.29 13.03 -20.56
C GLU A 285 -0.30 11.79 -21.24
N ASP A 286 0.46 11.13 -22.12
CA ASP A 286 0.09 9.85 -22.73
C ASP A 286 0.39 8.63 -21.83
N LEU A 287 0.94 8.84 -20.63
CA LEU A 287 1.27 7.78 -19.68
C LEU A 287 0.01 7.01 -19.24
N VAL A 288 -0.05 5.72 -19.58
CA VAL A 288 -1.07 4.79 -19.09
C VAL A 288 -0.49 3.99 -17.92
N ARG A 289 -1.25 3.87 -16.82
CA ARG A 289 -0.93 3.05 -15.64
C ARG A 289 -1.95 1.92 -15.52
N ILE A 290 -1.45 0.69 -15.43
CA ILE A 290 -2.25 -0.53 -15.20
C ILE A 290 -1.94 -1.10 -13.82
N SER A 291 -2.98 -1.58 -13.14
CA SER A 291 -2.89 -2.54 -12.04
C SER A 291 -3.51 -3.84 -12.48
N ALA A 292 -2.73 -4.91 -12.60
CA ALA A 292 -3.31 -6.22 -12.88
C ALA A 292 -4.06 -6.75 -11.65
N GLY A 293 -5.24 -7.30 -11.91
CA GLY A 293 -6.00 -8.12 -10.98
C GLY A 293 -5.63 -9.60 -11.10
N ILE A 294 -6.55 -10.47 -10.71
CA ILE A 294 -6.37 -11.94 -10.71
C ILE A 294 -7.11 -12.65 -11.86
N GLU A 295 -7.61 -11.92 -12.86
CA GLU A 295 -8.24 -12.49 -14.05
C GLU A 295 -7.27 -13.37 -14.88
N ASP A 296 -7.75 -14.03 -15.94
CA ASP A 296 -6.81 -14.72 -16.83
C ASP A 296 -5.92 -13.72 -17.60
N ALA A 297 -4.64 -14.06 -17.74
CA ALA A 297 -3.68 -13.15 -18.37
C ALA A 297 -3.91 -13.03 -19.88
N ASN A 298 -4.45 -14.06 -20.53
CA ASN A 298 -4.71 -14.07 -21.96
C ASN A 298 -5.94 -13.20 -22.29
N ASP A 299 -6.98 -13.24 -21.45
CA ASP A 299 -8.14 -12.34 -21.55
C ASP A 299 -7.70 -10.87 -21.46
N LEU A 300 -6.89 -10.54 -20.45
CA LEU A 300 -6.34 -9.18 -20.24
C LEU A 300 -5.44 -8.72 -21.40
N ILE A 301 -4.64 -9.62 -21.98
CA ILE A 301 -3.80 -9.30 -23.16
C ILE A 301 -4.65 -9.14 -24.41
N SER A 302 -5.67 -9.99 -24.62
CA SER A 302 -6.56 -9.92 -25.78
C SER A 302 -7.43 -8.66 -25.77
N ASP A 303 -7.88 -8.20 -24.60
CA ASP A 303 -8.63 -6.94 -24.46
C ASP A 303 -7.78 -5.71 -24.82
N LEU A 304 -6.51 -5.70 -24.40
CA LEU A 304 -5.53 -4.69 -24.82
C LEU A 304 -5.22 -4.75 -26.32
N ASP A 305 -5.02 -5.94 -26.89
CA ASP A 305 -4.79 -6.15 -28.33
C ASP A 305 -5.96 -5.63 -29.19
N ILE A 306 -7.22 -5.92 -28.80
CA ILE A 306 -8.42 -5.38 -29.46
C ILE A 306 -8.46 -3.84 -29.36
N ALA A 307 -8.12 -3.27 -28.20
CA ALA A 307 -8.05 -1.82 -28.02
C ALA A 307 -6.92 -1.19 -28.89
N PHE A 308 -5.75 -1.83 -29.01
CA PHE A 308 -4.66 -1.36 -29.88
C PHE A 308 -5.00 -1.46 -31.38
N LYS A 309 -5.78 -2.46 -31.80
CA LYS A 309 -6.23 -2.64 -33.19
C LYS A 309 -7.32 -1.65 -33.61
N THR A 310 -8.11 -1.16 -32.65
CA THR A 310 -9.21 -0.20 -32.89
C THR A 310 -8.80 1.27 -32.67
N GLY A 311 -7.68 1.53 -32.01
CA GLY A 311 -7.27 2.90 -31.65
C GLY A 311 -6.68 3.74 -32.78
N PRO A 312 -6.89 5.07 -32.76
CA PRO A 312 -6.45 6.00 -33.81
C PRO A 312 -4.93 5.90 -34.02
N ILE A 313 -4.48 5.93 -35.28
CA ILE A 313 -3.11 5.62 -35.75
C ILE A 313 -2.04 6.45 -35.03
#